data_AF-A0A971SKJ5-F1
#
_entry.id   AF-A0A971SKJ5-F1
#
_cell.length_a   1.000
_cell.length_b   1.000
_cell.length_c   1.000
_cell.angle_alpha   90.00
_cell.angle_beta   90.00
_cell.angle_gamma   90.00
#
_symmetry.space_group_name_H-M   'P 1'
#
loop_
_entity.id
_entity.type
_entity.pdbx_description
1 polymer ?
#
loop_
_entity_poly.entity_id
_entity_poly.type
_entity_poly.pdbx_seq_one_letter_code
_entity_poly.pdbx_strand_id
1 'polypeptide(L)'
;MTQEELAKMTREELLSLAREFKIKNRSRMKKNELIASLNLVYQQNKTTAEAHAKAAAAQKPPEPVYTTGLAPATYPPQQSAETRFPLPSTYNETIVTLLIRDPFWLYAYWDFSREVKAELEKMFGAWQRTPLSLKVWEAQESSGLEPGFFNVSVNPAAGHWYINVQPNHQYTVELGYFTPSGEFMALARSNTVVTPRATASELVDAEWMVVEEDFRRLYQLAGDPQAGSVELAEAFLKKLEQEMGSGAVTSLSSPFGPPPEERRFWLVLNTELIIYGATEPTARLTLDGQPVALRPDGTFTFRMALPDGQKRIPVTACSQDGKDTITITPEVSKKTC
;
A
#
# COMPACT_ATOMS: atom_id res chain seq x y z
N MET A 1 26.55 -50.14 10.36
CA MET A 1 26.76 -51.59 10.51
C MET A 1 27.20 -51.86 11.94
N THR A 2 26.64 -52.89 12.55
CA THR A 2 27.04 -53.34 13.89
C THR A 2 28.22 -54.31 13.78
N GLN A 3 28.98 -54.46 14.86
CA GLN A 3 30.14 -55.36 14.90
C GLN A 3 29.77 -56.82 14.59
N GLU A 4 28.55 -57.22 14.93
CA GLU A 4 28.01 -58.56 14.71
C GLU A 4 27.71 -58.84 13.22
N GLU A 5 27.33 -57.82 12.46
CA GLU A 5 27.11 -57.92 11.01
C GLU A 5 28.44 -58.08 10.26
N LEU A 6 29.46 -57.29 10.63
CA LEU A 6 30.80 -57.39 10.06
C LEU A 6 31.48 -58.73 10.39
N ALA A 7 31.14 -59.34 11.53
CA ALA A 7 31.65 -60.65 11.91
C ALA A 7 31.12 -61.80 11.04
N LYS A 8 29.89 -61.67 10.51
CA LYS A 8 29.24 -62.66 9.64
C LYS A 8 29.77 -62.64 8.20
N MET A 9 30.35 -61.53 7.75
CA MET A 9 30.89 -61.39 6.40
C MET A 9 32.18 -62.19 6.20
N THR A 10 32.48 -62.57 4.96
CA THR A 10 33.72 -63.27 4.62
C THR A 10 34.91 -62.30 4.62
N ARG A 11 36.15 -62.81 4.73
CA ARG A 11 37.35 -61.95 4.79
C ARG A 11 37.55 -61.14 3.49
N GLU A 12 37.15 -61.70 2.35
CA GLU A 12 37.26 -61.04 1.04
C GLU A 12 36.28 -59.87 0.92
N GLU A 13 35.04 -60.05 1.39
CA GLU A 13 34.05 -58.98 1.49
C GLU A 13 34.54 -57.85 2.39
N LEU A 14 35.12 -58.17 3.55
CA LEU A 14 35.69 -57.18 4.47
C LEU A 14 36.88 -56.42 3.86
N LEU A 15 37.69 -57.08 3.03
CA LEU A 15 38.80 -56.44 2.31
C LEU A 15 38.31 -55.50 1.20
N SER A 16 37.24 -55.87 0.50
CA SER A 16 36.58 -55.02 -0.49
C SER A 16 36.03 -53.76 0.17
N LEU A 17 35.32 -53.92 1.29
CA LEU A 17 34.76 -52.81 2.05
C LEU A 17 35.87 -51.89 2.61
N ALA A 18 36.95 -52.47 3.16
CA ALA A 18 38.11 -51.71 3.64
C ALA A 18 38.85 -50.96 2.51
N ARG A 19 38.78 -51.44 1.25
CA ARG A 19 39.33 -50.74 0.08
C ARG A 19 38.47 -49.52 -0.28
N GLU A 20 37.16 -49.67 -0.23
CA GLU A 20 36.20 -48.58 -0.47
C GLU A 20 36.38 -47.44 0.54
N PHE A 21 36.49 -47.78 1.83
CA PHE A 21 36.79 -46.81 2.91
C PHE A 21 38.26 -46.37 2.99
N LYS A 22 39.09 -46.74 1.99
CA LYS A 22 40.51 -46.35 1.86
C LYS A 22 41.37 -46.63 3.11
N ILE A 23 41.11 -47.72 3.83
CA ILE A 23 41.89 -48.11 5.02
C ILE A 23 43.29 -48.57 4.59
N LYS A 24 44.32 -47.97 5.21
CA LYS A 24 45.73 -48.27 4.94
C LYS A 24 46.12 -49.63 5.54
N ASN A 25 47.05 -50.34 4.89
CA ASN A 25 47.54 -51.67 5.32
C ASN A 25 46.49 -52.79 5.44
N ARG A 26 45.29 -52.62 4.86
CA ARG A 26 44.18 -53.60 4.89
C ARG A 26 44.55 -55.03 4.50
N SER A 27 45.48 -55.23 3.55
CA SER A 27 45.86 -56.56 3.06
C SER A 27 46.68 -57.38 4.07
N ARG A 28 47.38 -56.73 5.00
CA ARG A 28 48.19 -57.38 6.05
C ARG A 28 47.41 -57.69 7.32
N MET A 29 46.18 -57.20 7.45
CA MET A 29 45.36 -57.35 8.65
C MET A 29 44.62 -58.70 8.66
N LYS A 30 44.53 -59.29 9.86
CA LYS A 30 43.69 -60.49 10.08
C LYS A 30 42.21 -60.09 10.11
N LYS A 31 41.30 -61.05 9.90
CA LYS A 31 39.85 -60.78 9.79
C LYS A 31 39.31 -59.93 10.96
N ASN A 32 39.73 -60.24 12.19
CA ASN A 32 39.29 -59.52 13.38
C ASN A 32 39.83 -58.09 13.45
N GLU A 33 41.06 -57.85 12.97
CA GLU A 33 41.66 -56.51 12.89
C GLU A 33 40.97 -55.67 11.81
N LEU A 34 40.58 -56.28 10.68
CA LEU A 34 39.77 -55.63 9.65
C LEU A 34 38.41 -55.19 10.20
N ILE A 35 37.72 -56.07 10.93
CA ILE A 35 36.44 -55.76 11.57
C ILE A 35 36.59 -54.59 12.56
N ALA A 36 37.64 -54.61 13.40
CA ALA A 36 37.91 -53.54 14.35
C ALA A 36 38.19 -52.20 13.66
N SER A 37 39.03 -52.19 12.61
CA SER A 37 39.34 -50.97 11.85
C SER A 37 38.13 -50.40 11.10
N LEU A 38 37.30 -51.27 10.51
CA LEU A 38 36.07 -50.88 9.83
C LEU A 38 35.05 -50.32 10.82
N ASN A 39 34.85 -50.97 11.97
CA ASN A 39 33.93 -50.47 12.99
C ASN A 39 34.39 -49.10 13.52
N LEU A 40 35.70 -48.89 13.69
CA LEU A 40 36.23 -47.59 14.12
C LEU A 40 35.96 -46.48 13.10
N VAL A 41 36.13 -46.76 11.80
CA VAL A 41 35.76 -45.82 10.72
C VAL A 41 34.25 -45.59 10.66
N TYR A 42 33.44 -46.62 10.87
CA TYR A 42 31.98 -46.49 10.93
C TYR A 42 31.52 -45.66 12.13
N GLN A 43 32.11 -45.83 13.31
CA GLN A 43 31.79 -45.02 14.48
C GLN A 43 32.25 -43.57 14.28
N GLN A 44 33.43 -43.33 13.70
CA GLN A 44 33.90 -41.98 13.38
C GLN A 44 33.02 -41.29 12.34
N ASN A 45 32.60 -42.00 11.29
CA ASN A 45 31.66 -41.47 10.32
C ASN A 45 30.27 -41.25 10.93
N LYS A 46 29.84 -42.10 11.87
CA LYS A 46 28.58 -41.92 12.60
C LYS A 46 28.63 -40.70 13.51
N THR A 47 29.70 -40.47 14.28
CA THR A 47 29.86 -39.27 15.10
C THR A 47 30.03 -38.01 14.26
N THR A 48 30.66 -38.10 13.09
CA THR A 48 30.81 -36.97 12.16
C THR A 48 29.49 -36.68 11.45
N ALA A 49 28.72 -37.70 11.06
CA ALA A 49 27.38 -37.56 10.52
C ALA A 49 26.37 -37.07 11.57
N GLU A 50 26.50 -37.49 12.84
CA GLU A 50 25.70 -36.97 13.95
C GLU A 50 26.09 -35.54 14.31
N ALA A 51 27.37 -35.18 14.27
CA ALA A 51 27.82 -33.79 14.45
C ALA A 51 27.41 -32.89 13.28
N HIS A 52 27.51 -33.37 12.03
CA HIS A 52 26.99 -32.67 10.85
C HIS A 52 25.46 -32.63 10.84
N ALA A 53 24.76 -33.64 11.35
CA ALA A 53 23.30 -33.62 11.49
C ALA A 53 22.85 -32.70 12.63
N LYS A 54 23.60 -32.59 13.73
CA LYS A 54 23.33 -31.62 14.81
C LYS A 54 23.67 -30.19 14.38
N ALA A 55 24.73 -30.00 13.58
CA ALA A 55 25.08 -28.70 12.99
C ALA A 55 24.10 -28.31 11.86
N ALA A 56 23.64 -29.25 11.03
CA ALA A 56 22.62 -29.03 10.01
C ALA A 56 21.19 -28.93 10.60
N ALA A 57 20.93 -29.48 11.78
CA ALA A 57 19.69 -29.25 12.54
C ALA A 57 19.72 -27.90 13.29
N ALA A 58 20.90 -27.41 13.68
CA ALA A 58 21.08 -26.06 14.22
C ALA A 58 21.16 -24.96 13.14
N GLN A 59 21.38 -25.33 11.86
CA GLN A 59 21.45 -24.41 10.71
C GLN A 59 20.39 -24.68 9.64
N LYS A 60 19.40 -25.53 9.90
CA LYS A 60 18.16 -25.44 9.13
C LYS A 60 17.52 -24.12 9.55
N PRO A 61 17.32 -23.15 8.65
CA PRO A 61 16.38 -22.08 8.94
C PRO A 61 15.10 -22.76 9.42
N PRO A 62 14.45 -22.27 10.49
CA PRO A 62 13.11 -22.76 10.80
C PRO A 62 12.33 -22.72 9.49
N GLU A 63 11.63 -23.80 9.15
CA GLU A 63 10.70 -23.77 8.01
C GLU A 63 9.88 -22.49 8.21
N PRO A 64 9.83 -21.58 7.20
CA PRO A 64 9.02 -20.39 7.33
C PRO A 64 7.63 -20.88 7.69
N VAL A 65 7.23 -20.58 8.93
CA VAL A 65 5.87 -20.82 9.36
C VAL A 65 5.06 -19.83 8.54
N TYR A 66 4.61 -20.24 7.35
CA TYR A 66 3.70 -19.47 6.49
C TYR A 66 2.31 -19.31 7.12
N THR A 67 2.19 -19.58 8.42
CA THR A 67 1.04 -19.38 9.30
C THR A 67 1.50 -18.98 10.71
N THR A 68 2.44 -18.04 10.83
CA THR A 68 2.43 -17.10 11.95
C THR A 68 2.01 -15.73 11.44
N GLY A 69 0.86 -15.69 10.75
CA GLY A 69 -0.07 -14.62 11.07
C GLY A 69 -0.23 -14.67 12.58
N LEU A 70 0.08 -13.56 13.26
CA LEU A 70 -0.19 -13.30 14.68
C LEU A 70 -0.38 -14.60 15.44
N ALA A 71 0.68 -15.22 16.01
CA ALA A 71 0.55 -16.41 16.87
C ALA A 71 -0.78 -16.25 17.59
N PRO A 72 -1.81 -17.09 17.30
CA PRO A 72 -3.19 -16.76 17.60
C PRO A 72 -3.14 -16.51 19.06
N ALA A 73 -3.20 -15.22 19.43
CA ALA A 73 -2.89 -14.88 20.79
C ALA A 73 -3.94 -15.67 21.51
N THR A 74 -3.48 -16.60 22.34
CA THR A 74 -4.38 -17.39 23.16
C THR A 74 -4.79 -16.40 24.23
N TYR A 75 -5.52 -15.37 23.79
CA TYR A 75 -6.45 -14.65 24.58
C TYR A 75 -7.27 -15.78 25.15
N PRO A 76 -7.15 -16.09 26.47
CA PRO A 76 -8.19 -16.91 27.09
C PRO A 76 -9.49 -16.31 26.58
N PRO A 77 -10.44 -17.09 26.00
CA PRO A 77 -11.56 -16.53 25.27
C PRO A 77 -12.15 -15.46 26.16
N GLN A 78 -11.80 -14.21 25.85
CA GLN A 78 -12.36 -13.09 26.54
C GLN A 78 -13.70 -13.10 25.83
N GLN A 79 -14.64 -13.81 26.43
CA GLN A 79 -15.96 -13.26 26.56
C GLN A 79 -15.75 -11.92 27.29
N SER A 80 -15.17 -10.93 26.60
CA SER A 80 -15.80 -9.65 26.59
C SER A 80 -17.21 -10.00 26.19
N ALA A 81 -18.08 -10.13 27.20
CA ALA A 81 -19.39 -9.59 27.01
C ALA A 81 -19.09 -8.19 26.47
N GLU A 82 -19.14 -8.04 25.14
CA GLU A 82 -19.30 -6.73 24.54
C GLU A 82 -20.51 -6.23 25.30
N THR A 83 -20.28 -5.37 26.30
CA THR A 83 -21.34 -4.59 26.88
C THR A 83 -21.73 -3.72 25.72
N ARG A 84 -22.62 -4.25 24.87
CA ARG A 84 -23.18 -3.55 23.73
C ARG A 84 -23.99 -2.47 24.40
N PHE A 85 -23.36 -1.32 24.60
CA PHE A 85 -24.06 -0.10 24.93
C PHE A 85 -24.91 0.16 23.69
N PRO A 86 -26.23 -0.10 23.75
CA PRO A 86 -27.06 0.17 22.60
C PRO A 86 -26.93 1.67 22.34
N LEU A 87 -26.57 2.04 21.12
CA LEU A 87 -26.57 3.44 20.74
C LEU A 87 -27.99 3.97 20.95
N PRO A 88 -28.15 5.17 21.55
CA PRO A 88 -29.45 5.79 21.68
C PRO A 88 -30.10 5.89 20.30
N SER A 89 -31.39 5.58 20.22
CA SER A 89 -32.16 5.71 18.96
C SER A 89 -32.37 7.17 18.55
N THR A 90 -32.17 8.10 19.48
CA THR A 90 -32.27 9.55 19.30
C THR A 90 -31.41 10.23 20.36
N TYR A 91 -30.83 11.37 19.99
CA TYR A 91 -30.09 12.26 20.88
C TYR A 91 -30.96 13.41 21.39
N ASN A 92 -32.24 13.48 20.98
CA ASN A 92 -33.17 14.55 21.36
C ASN A 92 -32.66 15.96 21.04
N GLU A 93 -31.88 16.09 19.97
CA GLU A 93 -31.33 17.35 19.49
C GLU A 93 -31.77 17.56 18.04
N THR A 94 -32.15 18.79 17.71
CA THR A 94 -32.54 19.15 16.35
C THR A 94 -31.30 19.49 15.54
N ILE A 95 -30.78 18.51 14.81
CA ILE A 95 -29.53 18.62 14.05
C ILE A 95 -29.71 18.01 12.67
N VAL A 96 -28.94 18.51 11.70
CA VAL A 96 -28.78 17.90 10.38
C VAL A 96 -27.30 17.89 10.02
N THR A 97 -26.81 16.77 9.49
CA THR A 97 -25.40 16.60 9.12
C THR A 97 -25.30 16.04 7.71
N LEU A 98 -24.33 16.56 6.95
CA LEU A 98 -24.00 16.11 5.59
C LEU A 98 -22.68 15.37 5.56
N LEU A 99 -22.71 14.22 4.88
CA LEU A 99 -21.54 13.42 4.54
C LEU A 99 -21.46 13.23 3.03
N ILE A 100 -20.24 13.23 2.50
CA ILE A 100 -19.98 12.95 1.09
C ILE A 100 -19.92 11.44 0.93
N ARG A 101 -20.78 10.86 0.08
CA ARG A 101 -20.72 9.43 -0.27
C ARG A 101 -19.80 9.22 -1.46
N ASP A 102 -20.03 9.98 -2.52
CA ASP A 102 -19.29 9.95 -3.77
C ASP A 102 -19.45 11.33 -4.48
N PRO A 103 -18.80 11.58 -5.64
CA PRO A 103 -18.88 12.87 -6.31
C PRO A 103 -20.31 13.36 -6.65
N PHE A 104 -21.29 12.46 -6.73
CA PHE A 104 -22.66 12.75 -7.17
C PHE A 104 -23.71 12.55 -6.07
N TRP A 105 -23.32 12.07 -4.90
CA TRP A 105 -24.26 11.75 -3.81
C TRP A 105 -23.78 12.26 -2.46
N LEU A 106 -24.65 13.00 -1.80
CA LEU A 106 -24.54 13.31 -0.38
C LEU A 106 -25.44 12.39 0.43
N TYR A 107 -24.97 12.02 1.61
CA TYR A 107 -25.78 11.39 2.64
C TYR A 107 -26.10 12.43 3.71
N ALA A 108 -27.38 12.71 3.89
CA ALA A 108 -27.88 13.58 4.93
C ALA A 108 -28.54 12.73 6.02
N TYR A 109 -28.27 13.02 7.27
CA TYR A 109 -29.02 12.46 8.39
C TYR A 109 -29.34 13.55 9.40
N TRP A 110 -30.42 13.36 10.14
CA TRP A 110 -30.92 14.34 11.09
C TRP A 110 -31.65 13.68 12.25
N ASP A 111 -31.76 14.44 13.32
CA ASP A 111 -32.59 14.12 14.47
C ASP A 111 -33.39 15.36 14.87
N PHE A 112 -34.43 15.18 15.68
CA PHE A 112 -35.26 16.27 16.19
C PHE A 112 -35.44 16.13 17.69
N SER A 113 -35.39 17.27 18.38
CA SER A 113 -35.79 17.34 19.79
C SER A 113 -37.29 17.09 19.96
N ARG A 114 -37.68 16.56 21.12
CA ARG A 114 -39.08 16.30 21.50
C ARG A 114 -39.91 17.58 21.50
N GLU A 115 -39.31 18.70 21.87
CA GLU A 115 -39.95 20.01 21.91
C GLU A 115 -40.35 20.45 20.50
N VAL A 116 -39.43 20.35 19.53
CA VAL A 116 -39.69 20.68 18.12
C VAL A 116 -40.74 19.74 17.52
N LYS A 117 -40.67 18.43 17.81
CA LYS A 117 -41.69 17.48 17.36
C LYS A 117 -43.08 17.85 17.89
N ALA A 118 -43.19 18.16 19.19
CA ALA A 118 -44.46 18.52 19.82
C ALA A 118 -45.03 19.84 19.26
N GLU A 119 -44.17 20.82 18.97
CA GLU A 119 -44.58 22.08 18.34
C GLU A 119 -45.14 21.85 16.92
N LEU A 120 -44.43 21.07 16.10
CA LEU A 120 -44.85 20.74 14.74
C LEU A 120 -46.11 19.86 14.72
N GLU A 121 -46.24 18.92 15.67
CA GLU A 121 -47.48 18.16 15.84
C GLU A 121 -48.66 19.05 16.18
N LYS A 122 -48.48 20.04 17.06
CA LYS A 122 -49.54 20.99 17.41
C LYS A 122 -49.93 21.86 16.21
N MET A 123 -48.97 22.23 15.36
CA MET A 123 -49.20 23.08 14.19
C MET A 123 -49.89 22.34 13.04
N PHE A 124 -49.48 21.10 12.75
CA PHE A 124 -49.97 20.32 11.61
C PHE A 124 -50.97 19.21 12.01
N GLY A 125 -51.31 19.10 13.29
CA GLY A 125 -52.22 18.13 13.89
C GLY A 125 -51.63 16.72 14.09
N ALA A 126 -50.68 16.31 13.27
CA ALA A 126 -49.95 15.04 13.42
C ALA A 126 -48.56 15.12 12.79
N TRP A 127 -47.57 14.45 13.38
CA TRP A 127 -46.17 14.47 12.92
C TRP A 127 -46.02 13.98 11.49
N GLN A 128 -46.78 12.95 11.12
CA GLN A 128 -46.74 12.34 9.78
C GLN A 128 -47.27 13.29 8.70
N ARG A 129 -48.01 14.34 9.08
CA ARG A 129 -48.55 15.34 8.16
C ARG A 129 -47.66 16.57 8.01
N THR A 130 -46.57 16.65 8.77
CA THR A 130 -45.63 17.76 8.69
C THR A 130 -44.91 17.76 7.33
N PRO A 131 -45.01 18.83 6.53
CA PRO A 131 -44.37 18.90 5.20
C PRO A 131 -42.88 19.23 5.34
N LEU A 132 -42.10 18.26 5.84
CA LEU A 132 -40.65 18.40 6.00
C LEU A 132 -39.95 18.44 4.64
N SER A 133 -38.94 19.30 4.56
CA SER A 133 -38.12 19.46 3.37
C SER A 133 -36.69 19.81 3.74
N LEU A 134 -35.77 19.32 2.92
CA LEU A 134 -34.37 19.74 2.91
C LEU A 134 -34.22 20.83 1.85
N LYS A 135 -33.77 22.02 2.25
CA LYS A 135 -33.36 23.07 1.32
C LYS A 135 -31.86 22.96 1.11
N VAL A 136 -31.47 22.58 -0.10
CA VAL A 136 -30.08 22.35 -0.49
C VAL A 136 -29.57 23.60 -1.18
N TRP A 137 -28.57 24.23 -0.57
CA TRP A 137 -27.83 25.35 -1.13
C TRP A 137 -26.60 24.84 -1.87
N GLU A 138 -26.41 25.31 -3.10
CA GLU A 138 -25.31 25.01 -3.98
C GLU A 138 -24.51 26.29 -4.25
N ALA A 139 -23.22 26.27 -3.92
CA ALA A 139 -22.29 27.35 -4.23
C ALA A 139 -21.20 26.84 -5.18
N GLN A 140 -20.96 27.61 -6.25
CA GLN A 140 -19.85 27.39 -7.17
C GLN A 140 -18.64 28.20 -6.69
N GLU A 141 -17.50 27.54 -6.53
CA GLU A 141 -16.28 28.17 -5.98
C GLU A 141 -15.66 29.24 -6.92
N SER A 142 -16.01 29.22 -8.23
CA SER A 142 -15.31 29.98 -9.27
C SER A 142 -16.13 31.01 -10.02
N SER A 143 -17.42 31.18 -9.69
CA SER A 143 -18.31 32.07 -10.40
C SER A 143 -19.11 32.86 -9.37
N GLY A 144 -18.91 34.18 -9.30
CA GLY A 144 -19.64 35.09 -8.40
C GLY A 144 -21.14 35.23 -8.71
N LEU A 145 -21.77 34.16 -9.19
CA LEU A 145 -23.21 34.03 -9.30
C LEU A 145 -23.81 33.72 -7.92
N GLU A 146 -25.05 34.18 -7.73
CA GLU A 146 -25.87 33.84 -6.56
C GLU A 146 -25.95 32.31 -6.38
N PRO A 147 -25.78 31.80 -5.16
CA PRO A 147 -25.87 30.37 -4.90
C PRO A 147 -27.25 29.83 -5.29
N GLY A 148 -27.24 28.79 -6.13
CA GLY A 148 -28.45 28.06 -6.49
C GLY A 148 -29.04 27.34 -5.28
N PHE A 149 -30.34 27.10 -5.27
CA PHE A 149 -30.93 26.20 -4.29
C PHE A 149 -32.04 25.34 -4.90
N PHE A 150 -32.23 24.16 -4.31
CA PHE A 150 -33.34 23.28 -4.63
C PHE A 150 -33.87 22.62 -3.36
N ASN A 151 -35.13 22.16 -3.42
CA ASN A 151 -35.80 21.54 -2.27
C ASN A 151 -36.01 20.04 -2.51
N VAL A 152 -35.81 19.25 -1.46
CA VAL A 152 -36.08 17.81 -1.43
C VAL A 152 -37.09 17.55 -0.32
N SER A 153 -38.33 17.21 -0.68
CA SER A 153 -39.34 16.83 0.29
C SER A 153 -38.99 15.48 0.91
N VAL A 154 -39.05 15.39 2.24
CA VAL A 154 -38.70 14.19 2.99
C VAL A 154 -39.84 13.76 3.90
N ASN A 155 -39.96 12.45 4.11
CA ASN A 155 -40.98 11.90 4.98
C ASN A 155 -40.58 12.12 6.46
N PRO A 156 -41.48 12.57 7.36
CA PRO A 156 -41.20 12.69 8.80
C PRO A 156 -40.81 11.40 9.53
N ALA A 157 -41.07 10.23 8.95
CA ALA A 157 -40.58 8.96 9.47
C ALA A 157 -39.11 8.66 9.10
N ALA A 158 -38.54 9.39 8.13
CA ALA A 158 -37.15 9.23 7.72
C ALA A 158 -36.23 10.08 8.62
N GLY A 159 -35.12 9.47 9.07
CA GLY A 159 -34.03 10.18 9.77
C GLY A 159 -32.80 10.42 8.89
N HIS A 160 -32.85 10.02 7.62
CA HIS A 160 -31.77 10.18 6.67
C HIS A 160 -32.27 10.15 5.23
N TRP A 161 -31.45 10.67 4.30
CA TRP A 161 -31.73 10.70 2.88
C TRP A 161 -30.46 10.77 2.04
N TYR A 162 -30.55 10.32 0.78
CA TYR A 162 -29.51 10.49 -0.22
C TYR A 162 -29.90 11.62 -1.18
N ILE A 163 -29.01 12.59 -1.36
CA ILE A 163 -29.24 13.76 -2.20
C ILE A 163 -28.31 13.65 -3.41
N ASN A 164 -28.88 13.69 -4.61
CA ASN A 164 -28.11 13.74 -5.85
C ASN A 164 -27.63 15.16 -6.10
N VAL A 165 -26.35 15.31 -6.43
CA VAL A 165 -25.64 16.59 -6.54
C VAL A 165 -24.64 16.58 -7.70
N GLN A 166 -24.09 17.75 -8.02
CA GLN A 166 -23.00 17.88 -8.98
C GLN A 166 -21.62 17.70 -8.30
N PRO A 167 -20.63 17.14 -9.02
CA PRO A 167 -19.27 16.99 -8.50
C PRO A 167 -18.54 18.33 -8.47
N ASN A 168 -17.51 18.47 -7.64
CA ASN A 168 -16.71 19.69 -7.51
C ASN A 168 -17.54 20.94 -7.15
N HIS A 169 -18.53 20.78 -6.27
CA HIS A 169 -19.40 21.86 -5.79
C HIS A 169 -19.48 21.87 -4.26
N GLN A 170 -19.77 23.05 -3.72
CA GLN A 170 -19.96 23.23 -2.28
C GLN A 170 -21.44 23.18 -1.94
N TYR A 171 -21.80 22.35 -0.95
CA TYR A 171 -23.19 22.17 -0.53
C TYR A 171 -23.40 22.46 0.96
N THR A 172 -24.56 23.02 1.28
CA THR A 172 -25.07 23.17 2.65
C THR A 172 -26.56 22.88 2.64
N VAL A 173 -27.07 22.18 3.66
CA VAL A 173 -28.48 21.82 3.75
C VAL A 173 -29.11 22.44 4.98
N GLU A 174 -30.31 22.99 4.78
CA GLU A 174 -31.20 23.43 5.85
C GLU A 174 -32.36 22.45 5.95
N LEU A 175 -32.54 21.86 7.13
CA LEU A 175 -33.69 21.04 7.46
C LEU A 175 -34.80 21.97 7.94
N GLY A 176 -35.99 21.85 7.36
CA GLY A 176 -37.10 22.71 7.71
C GLY A 176 -38.45 22.16 7.27
N TYR A 177 -39.47 23.00 7.33
CA TYR A 177 -40.82 22.69 6.90
C TYR A 177 -41.45 23.88 6.17
N PHE A 178 -42.45 23.60 5.34
CA PHE A 178 -43.25 24.65 4.71
C PHE A 178 -44.49 24.98 5.55
N THR A 179 -44.71 26.26 5.82
CA THR A 179 -45.95 26.73 6.44
C THR A 179 -47.11 26.62 5.46
N PRO A 180 -48.37 26.67 5.93
CA PRO A 180 -49.54 26.73 5.04
C PRO A 180 -49.54 27.96 4.11
N SER A 181 -48.78 29.01 4.42
CA SER A 181 -48.58 30.17 3.54
C SER A 181 -47.54 29.94 2.44
N GLY A 182 -46.84 28.80 2.45
CA GLY A 182 -45.81 28.45 1.47
C GLY A 182 -44.40 28.97 1.83
N GLU A 183 -44.20 29.49 3.04
CA GLU A 183 -42.91 29.98 3.51
C GLU A 183 -42.07 28.83 4.10
N PHE A 184 -40.77 28.80 3.80
CA PHE A 184 -39.86 27.80 4.35
C PHE A 184 -39.31 28.25 5.71
N MET A 185 -39.58 27.47 6.75
CA MET A 185 -39.05 27.68 8.10
C MET A 185 -37.92 26.69 8.38
N ALA A 186 -36.70 27.20 8.55
CA ALA A 186 -35.52 26.41 8.88
C ALA A 186 -35.50 26.02 10.36
N LEU A 187 -35.24 24.75 10.65
CA LEU A 187 -35.10 24.18 11.99
C LEU A 187 -33.64 23.96 12.38
N ALA A 188 -32.83 23.49 11.43
CA ALA A 188 -31.40 23.25 11.62
C ALA A 188 -30.65 23.44 10.30
N ARG A 189 -29.35 23.77 10.41
CA ARG A 189 -28.44 23.94 9.26
C ARG A 189 -27.24 23.01 9.42
N SER A 190 -26.82 22.38 8.32
CA SER A 190 -25.72 21.42 8.31
C SER A 190 -24.35 22.07 8.27
N ASN A 191 -23.31 21.24 8.46
CA ASN A 191 -21.97 21.54 7.99
C ASN A 191 -21.95 21.74 6.46
N THR A 192 -20.91 22.45 6.01
CA THR A 192 -20.61 22.62 4.59
C THR A 192 -19.71 21.48 4.10
N VAL A 193 -20.03 20.92 2.94
CA VAL A 193 -19.21 19.87 2.30
C VAL A 193 -18.84 20.29 0.88
N VAL A 194 -17.68 19.85 0.41
CA VAL A 194 -17.22 20.05 -0.97
C VAL A 194 -17.11 18.69 -1.63
N THR A 195 -17.91 18.44 -2.68
CA THR A 195 -17.86 17.17 -3.40
C THR A 195 -16.55 17.05 -4.19
N PRO A 196 -15.92 15.87 -4.23
CA PRO A 196 -14.74 15.65 -5.05
C PRO A 196 -15.07 15.79 -6.55
N ARG A 197 -14.03 15.93 -7.37
CA ARG A 197 -14.16 15.84 -8.83
C ARG A 197 -14.55 14.43 -9.23
N ALA A 198 -15.36 14.32 -10.28
CA ALA A 198 -15.70 13.04 -10.90
C ALA A 198 -14.63 12.52 -11.89
N THR A 199 -13.58 13.31 -12.12
CA THR A 199 -12.46 12.96 -12.99
C THR A 199 -11.25 12.54 -12.16
N ALA A 200 -10.43 11.65 -12.73
CA ALA A 200 -9.13 11.32 -12.15
C ALA A 200 -8.27 12.58 -12.03
N SER A 201 -7.43 12.64 -11.00
CA SER A 201 -6.44 13.70 -10.86
C SER A 201 -5.46 13.65 -12.04
N GLU A 202 -5.18 14.80 -12.63
CA GLU A 202 -4.10 14.94 -13.63
C GLU A 202 -2.71 14.92 -12.97
N LEU A 203 -2.65 14.99 -11.64
CA LEU A 203 -1.42 14.81 -10.86
C LEU A 203 -1.12 13.32 -10.73
N VAL A 204 -0.32 12.82 -11.65
CA VAL A 204 0.20 11.43 -11.65
C VAL A 204 1.39 11.26 -10.69
N ASP A 205 1.98 12.38 -10.24
CA ASP A 205 3.16 12.42 -9.37
C ASP A 205 2.76 12.83 -7.94
N ALA A 206 1.90 12.02 -7.32
CA ALA A 206 1.71 12.14 -5.89
C ALA A 206 2.97 11.58 -5.21
N GLU A 207 3.69 12.44 -4.49
CA GLU A 207 4.83 12.03 -3.67
C GLU A 207 4.35 11.06 -2.58
N TRP A 208 4.39 9.77 -2.86
CA TRP A 208 4.28 8.77 -1.82
C TRP A 208 5.59 8.80 -1.04
N MET A 209 5.52 9.00 0.28
CA MET A 209 6.69 8.85 1.15
C MET A 209 7.13 7.37 1.07
N VAL A 210 8.12 7.10 0.22
CA VAL A 210 8.74 5.78 0.15
C VAL A 210 9.72 5.69 1.31
N VAL A 211 9.40 4.86 2.30
CA VAL A 211 10.35 4.51 3.37
C VAL A 211 11.48 3.71 2.70
N GLU A 212 12.65 4.34 2.58
CA GLU A 212 13.78 3.83 1.78
C GLU A 212 14.25 2.43 2.21
N GLU A 213 14.05 2.08 3.49
CA GLU A 213 14.34 0.75 4.02
C GLU A 213 13.47 -0.35 3.38
N ASP A 214 12.18 -0.11 3.18
CA ASP A 214 11.26 -1.08 2.58
C ASP A 214 11.48 -1.20 1.06
N PHE A 215 11.83 -0.09 0.40
CA PHE A 215 12.18 -0.11 -1.03
C PHE A 215 13.49 -0.85 -1.29
N ARG A 216 14.56 -0.59 -0.52
CA ARG A 216 15.83 -1.33 -0.64
C ARG A 216 15.65 -2.82 -0.33
N ARG A 217 14.79 -3.15 0.63
CA ARG A 217 14.45 -4.54 0.95
C ARG A 217 13.76 -5.23 -0.21
N LEU A 218 12.75 -4.59 -0.81
CA LEU A 218 12.07 -5.11 -2.00
C LEU A 218 13.04 -5.25 -3.19
N TYR A 219 13.94 -4.28 -3.37
CA TYR A 219 14.98 -4.30 -4.40
C TYR A 219 15.97 -5.47 -4.22
N GLN A 220 16.39 -5.74 -2.97
CA GLN A 220 17.25 -6.88 -2.64
C GLN A 220 16.53 -8.23 -2.78
N LEU A 221 15.24 -8.28 -2.44
CA LEU A 221 14.40 -9.48 -2.61
C LEU A 221 14.07 -9.78 -4.08
N ALA A 222 14.06 -8.76 -4.94
CA ALA A 222 13.85 -8.88 -6.37
C ALA A 222 15.06 -9.46 -7.14
N GLY A 223 16.23 -9.58 -6.51
CA GLY A 223 17.39 -10.30 -7.04
C GLY A 223 18.65 -9.44 -7.20
N ASP A 224 19.79 -10.06 -6.89
CA ASP A 224 21.15 -9.50 -6.97
C ASP A 224 21.55 -9.17 -8.44
N PRO A 225 21.99 -7.93 -8.76
CA PRO A 225 22.40 -7.51 -10.11
C PRO A 225 23.62 -8.26 -10.69
N GLN A 226 24.30 -9.11 -9.90
CA GLN A 226 25.39 -9.94 -10.43
C GLN A 226 24.91 -11.05 -11.39
N ALA A 227 23.60 -11.31 -11.45
CA ALA A 227 23.02 -12.31 -12.35
C ALA A 227 21.93 -11.71 -13.27
N GLY A 228 22.37 -10.93 -14.28
CA GLY A 228 21.62 -10.78 -15.54
C GLY A 228 20.84 -9.49 -15.75
N SER A 229 21.36 -8.67 -16.67
CA SER A 229 20.69 -7.59 -17.44
C SER A 229 19.91 -6.53 -16.65
N VAL A 230 20.53 -5.35 -16.51
CA VAL A 230 19.96 -4.08 -16.04
C VAL A 230 18.60 -3.75 -16.68
N GLU A 231 18.36 -4.15 -17.93
CA GLU A 231 17.08 -3.95 -18.63
C GLU A 231 15.91 -4.73 -18.00
N LEU A 232 16.15 -5.91 -17.42
CA LEU A 232 15.11 -6.69 -16.74
C LEU A 232 14.74 -6.08 -15.39
N ALA A 233 15.72 -5.50 -14.68
CA ALA A 233 15.47 -4.78 -13.44
C ALA A 233 14.69 -3.48 -13.67
N GLU A 234 15.05 -2.71 -14.70
CA GLU A 234 14.30 -1.51 -15.10
C GLU A 234 12.87 -1.84 -15.58
N ALA A 235 12.69 -2.90 -16.38
CA ALA A 235 11.37 -3.32 -16.82
C ALA A 235 10.47 -3.81 -15.68
N PHE A 236 11.05 -4.45 -14.66
CA PHE A 236 10.33 -4.92 -13.48
C PHE A 236 9.94 -3.77 -12.53
N LEU A 237 10.83 -2.78 -12.35
CA LEU A 237 10.55 -1.55 -11.59
C LEU A 237 9.44 -0.73 -12.25
N LYS A 238 9.52 -0.55 -13.58
CA LYS A 238 8.50 0.17 -14.35
C LYS A 238 7.13 -0.52 -14.28
N LYS A 239 7.10 -1.85 -14.18
CA LYS A 239 5.89 -2.64 -14.00
C LYS A 239 5.33 -2.55 -12.57
N LEU A 240 6.19 -2.57 -11.55
CA LEU A 240 5.82 -2.37 -10.15
C LEU A 240 5.25 -0.96 -9.91
N GLU A 241 5.86 0.10 -10.46
CA GLU A 241 5.31 1.46 -10.42
C GLU A 241 3.94 1.56 -11.10
N GLN A 242 3.75 0.86 -12.22
CA GLN A 242 2.48 0.82 -12.94
C GLN A 242 1.39 0.05 -12.16
N GLU A 243 1.76 -0.99 -11.42
CA GLU A 243 0.85 -1.80 -10.60
C GLU A 243 0.62 -1.21 -9.19
N MET A 244 1.49 -0.33 -8.70
CA MET A 244 1.28 0.47 -7.47
C MET A 244 0.24 1.59 -7.65
N GLY A 245 -0.14 1.92 -8.89
CA GLY A 245 -1.19 2.88 -9.24
C GLY A 245 -2.64 2.40 -8.98
N SER A 246 -2.83 1.22 -8.39
CA SER A 246 -4.14 0.68 -8.05
C SER A 246 -4.06 0.03 -6.66
N GLY A 247 -4.87 0.52 -5.72
CA GLY A 247 -4.89 0.19 -4.29
C GLY A 247 -5.06 -1.29 -3.92
N ALA A 248 -4.01 -2.09 -4.16
CA ALA A 248 -3.94 -3.49 -3.76
C ALA A 248 -2.48 -3.89 -3.47
N VAL A 249 -1.87 -3.29 -2.45
CA VAL A 249 -0.69 -3.88 -1.78
C VAL A 249 -0.96 -3.94 -0.29
N THR A 250 -1.86 -4.84 0.10
CA THR A 250 -1.93 -5.28 1.50
C THR A 250 -0.87 -6.36 1.69
N SER A 251 0.13 -6.03 2.50
CA SER A 251 1.04 -6.93 3.22
C SER A 251 1.97 -7.86 2.42
N LEU A 252 3.22 -7.42 2.25
CA LEU A 252 4.39 -8.31 2.14
C LEU A 252 5.37 -7.96 3.26
N SER A 253 5.76 -8.94 4.08
CA SER A 253 6.41 -8.74 5.38
C SER A 253 7.77 -9.42 5.52
N SER A 254 8.63 -8.82 6.38
CA SER A 254 9.75 -9.38 7.20
C SER A 254 11.19 -9.40 6.62
N PRO A 255 12.30 -9.46 7.44
CA PRO A 255 12.44 -9.75 8.88
C PRO A 255 13.09 -8.69 9.80
N PHE A 256 13.07 -9.01 11.10
CA PHE A 256 13.62 -8.30 12.27
C PHE A 256 15.05 -8.77 12.60
N GLY A 257 15.93 -7.82 12.93
CA GLY A 257 16.98 -7.96 13.96
C GLY A 257 16.72 -6.89 15.04
N PRO A 258 17.25 -6.99 16.27
CA PRO A 258 17.08 -5.93 17.25
C PRO A 258 17.71 -4.63 16.69
N PRO A 259 17.01 -3.48 16.75
CA PRO A 259 17.58 -2.22 16.28
C PRO A 259 18.84 -1.91 17.11
N PRO A 260 19.95 -1.50 16.47
CA PRO A 260 21.14 -1.08 17.21
C PRO A 260 20.78 0.09 18.14
N GLU A 261 21.36 0.09 19.34
CA GLU A 261 21.07 1.06 20.41
C GLU A 261 21.08 2.52 19.94
N GLU A 262 20.06 3.26 20.37
CA GLU A 262 19.76 4.64 20.04
C GLU A 262 20.83 5.62 20.57
N ARG A 263 21.71 6.06 19.67
CA ARG A 263 21.77 7.42 19.11
C ARG A 263 23.18 7.68 18.55
N ARG A 264 23.25 7.86 17.24
CA ARG A 264 24.29 8.68 16.60
C ARG A 264 23.54 9.67 15.74
N PHE A 265 23.61 10.96 16.04
CA PHE A 265 22.99 11.99 15.21
C PHE A 265 23.42 11.77 13.75
N TRP A 266 22.48 11.41 12.88
CA TRP A 266 22.74 11.05 11.49
C TRP A 266 21.86 11.91 10.58
N LEU A 267 22.43 12.35 9.47
CA LEU A 267 21.76 13.14 8.43
C LEU A 267 22.00 12.43 7.11
N VAL A 268 20.90 12.08 6.43
CA VAL A 268 20.93 11.59 5.05
C VAL A 268 20.35 12.68 4.17
N LEU A 269 21.09 13.08 3.13
CA LEU A 269 20.69 14.13 2.19
C LEU A 269 20.65 13.54 0.78
N ASN A 270 19.44 13.29 0.29
CA ASN A 270 19.20 12.90 -1.10
C ASN A 270 18.84 14.14 -1.93
N THR A 271 19.20 14.13 -3.21
CA THR A 271 18.89 15.23 -4.13
C THR A 271 18.40 14.68 -5.45
N GLU A 272 17.38 15.32 -5.99
CA GLU A 272 16.77 14.97 -7.26
C GLU A 272 16.73 16.19 -8.17
N LEU A 273 16.63 15.94 -9.46
CA LEU A 273 16.44 16.96 -10.47
C LEU A 273 15.08 16.75 -11.13
N ILE A 274 14.27 17.82 -11.10
CA ILE A 274 12.98 17.88 -11.79
C ILE A 274 13.14 18.78 -13.01
N ILE A 275 12.78 18.25 -14.17
CA ILE A 275 12.80 18.96 -15.45
C ILE A 275 11.36 19.09 -15.94
N TYR A 276 10.88 20.31 -16.11
CA TYR A 276 9.52 20.58 -16.57
C TYR A 276 9.51 21.62 -17.70
N GLY A 277 8.46 21.57 -18.51
CA GLY A 277 8.30 22.48 -19.63
C GLY A 277 7.04 22.17 -20.42
N ALA A 278 6.94 22.77 -21.61
CA ALA A 278 5.86 22.52 -22.54
C ALA A 278 6.37 22.51 -23.98
N THR A 279 5.65 21.80 -24.83
CA THR A 279 5.81 21.81 -26.29
C THR A 279 4.43 21.61 -26.93
N GLU A 280 4.35 21.45 -28.25
CA GLU A 280 3.08 21.15 -28.90
C GLU A 280 2.52 19.80 -28.40
N PRO A 281 1.21 19.66 -28.12
CA PRO A 281 0.63 18.42 -27.60
C PRO A 281 0.88 17.17 -28.46
N THR A 282 1.08 17.36 -29.77
CA THR A 282 1.31 16.28 -30.73
C THR A 282 2.79 16.04 -31.03
N ALA A 283 3.70 16.80 -30.41
CA ALA A 283 5.14 16.63 -30.57
C ALA A 283 5.64 15.35 -29.88
N ARG A 284 6.80 14.87 -30.32
CA ARG A 284 7.56 13.80 -29.66
C ARG A 284 8.65 14.41 -28.83
N LEU A 285 8.61 14.18 -27.52
CA LEU A 285 9.63 14.64 -26.59
C LEU A 285 10.55 13.48 -26.20
N THR A 286 11.85 13.72 -26.13
CA THR A 286 12.85 12.80 -25.61
C THR A 286 13.77 13.49 -24.61
N LEU A 287 14.21 12.74 -23.61
CA LEU A 287 15.21 13.15 -22.62
C LEU A 287 16.29 12.07 -22.59
N ASP A 288 17.55 12.45 -22.84
CA ASP A 288 18.65 11.48 -23.02
C ASP A 288 18.34 10.39 -24.06
N GLY A 289 17.58 10.75 -25.10
CA GLY A 289 17.12 9.83 -26.14
C GLY A 289 15.94 8.93 -25.73
N GLN A 290 15.51 8.96 -24.46
CA GLN A 290 14.35 8.21 -23.98
C GLN A 290 13.06 9.01 -24.19
N PRO A 291 11.99 8.41 -24.71
CA PRO A 291 10.73 9.12 -24.95
C PRO A 291 10.06 9.54 -23.64
N VAL A 292 9.62 10.80 -23.58
CA VAL A 292 8.86 11.38 -22.46
C VAL A 292 7.44 11.66 -22.94
N ALA A 293 6.45 11.13 -22.22
CA ALA A 293 5.05 11.36 -22.54
C ALA A 293 4.66 12.81 -22.25
N LEU A 294 3.98 13.44 -23.20
CA LEU A 294 3.37 14.76 -23.01
C LEU A 294 1.96 14.61 -22.44
N ARG A 295 1.54 15.58 -21.62
CA ARG A 295 0.14 15.74 -21.22
C ARG A 295 -0.70 16.24 -22.41
N PRO A 296 -2.04 16.12 -22.37
CA PRO A 296 -2.91 16.60 -23.47
C PRO A 296 -2.77 18.09 -23.80
N ASP A 297 -2.29 18.90 -22.84
CA ASP A 297 -1.99 20.32 -23.01
C ASP A 297 -0.56 20.61 -23.52
N GLY A 298 0.24 19.56 -23.78
CA GLY A 298 1.62 19.65 -24.25
C GLY A 298 2.66 19.88 -23.15
N THR A 299 2.25 19.91 -21.89
CA THR A 299 3.18 20.03 -20.76
C THR A 299 3.86 18.70 -20.42
N PHE A 300 5.02 18.77 -19.77
CA PHE A 300 5.75 17.60 -19.29
C PHE A 300 6.49 17.87 -17.97
N THR A 301 6.77 16.80 -17.24
CA THR A 301 7.60 16.81 -16.04
C THR A 301 8.36 15.49 -15.98
N PHE A 302 9.66 15.55 -15.69
CA PHE A 302 10.54 14.40 -15.56
C PHE A 302 11.39 14.53 -14.30
N ARG A 303 11.36 13.52 -13.43
CA ARG A 303 12.11 13.47 -12.17
C ARG A 303 13.20 12.42 -12.27
N MET A 304 14.41 12.75 -11.82
CA MET A 304 15.52 11.81 -11.77
C MET A 304 16.41 12.04 -10.55
N ALA A 305 17.12 11.00 -10.12
CA ALA A 305 18.20 11.16 -9.16
C ALA A 305 19.29 12.09 -9.70
N LEU A 306 19.80 12.98 -8.84
CA LEU A 306 20.94 13.84 -9.13
C LEU A 306 22.14 13.35 -8.30
N PRO A 307 22.92 12.37 -8.80
CA PRO A 307 24.14 11.94 -8.14
C PRO A 307 25.21 13.03 -8.21
N ASP A 308 26.24 12.90 -7.37
CA ASP A 308 27.42 13.75 -7.45
C ASP A 308 28.11 13.60 -8.81
N GLY A 309 28.62 14.72 -9.32
CA GLY A 309 29.22 14.81 -10.65
C GLY A 309 28.54 15.87 -11.51
N GLN A 310 28.90 15.87 -12.79
CA GLN A 310 28.36 16.76 -13.81
C GLN A 310 27.45 15.95 -14.74
N LYS A 311 26.20 16.40 -14.91
CA LYS A 311 25.22 15.75 -15.76
C LYS A 311 24.73 16.72 -16.83
N ARG A 312 24.83 16.30 -18.09
CA ARG A 312 24.26 17.00 -19.25
C ARG A 312 23.02 16.24 -19.69
N ILE A 313 21.92 16.94 -19.91
CA ILE A 313 20.61 16.30 -20.07
C ILE A 313 19.96 16.83 -21.36
N PRO A 314 20.32 16.34 -22.55
CA PRO A 314 19.63 16.74 -23.78
C PRO A 314 18.12 16.43 -23.70
N VAL A 315 17.31 17.48 -23.80
CA VAL A 315 15.86 17.43 -23.97
C VAL A 315 15.56 17.85 -25.40
N THR A 316 15.04 16.92 -26.20
CA THR A 316 14.78 17.13 -27.63
C THR A 316 13.28 16.96 -27.91
N ALA A 317 12.66 18.00 -28.46
CA ALA A 317 11.30 17.98 -28.97
C ALA A 317 11.32 17.96 -30.51
N CYS A 318 10.48 17.12 -31.10
CA CYS A 318 10.30 16.99 -32.54
C CYS A 318 8.82 17.18 -32.90
N SER A 319 8.51 18.01 -33.90
CA SER A 319 7.14 18.27 -34.33
C SER A 319 6.44 16.98 -34.81
N GLN A 320 5.11 16.97 -34.82
CA GLN A 320 4.32 15.81 -35.24
C GLN A 320 4.68 15.32 -36.66
N ASP A 321 5.00 16.24 -37.57
CA ASP A 321 5.38 15.95 -38.95
C ASP A 321 6.88 15.63 -39.13
N GLY A 322 7.66 15.70 -38.04
CA GLY A 322 9.08 15.39 -38.02
C GLY A 322 9.99 16.44 -38.69
N LYS A 323 9.45 17.59 -39.09
CA LYS A 323 10.23 18.61 -39.81
C LYS A 323 11.01 19.55 -38.90
N ASP A 324 10.47 19.85 -37.73
CA ASP A 324 11.08 20.76 -36.77
C ASP A 324 11.64 19.97 -35.59
N THR A 325 12.85 20.33 -35.14
CA THR A 325 13.50 19.71 -34.00
C THR A 325 14.23 20.76 -33.19
N ILE A 326 13.94 20.82 -31.89
CA ILE A 326 14.57 21.73 -30.94
C ILE A 326 15.21 20.89 -29.84
N THR A 327 16.47 21.17 -29.53
CA THR A 327 17.19 20.53 -28.41
C THR A 327 17.68 21.57 -27.43
N ILE A 328 17.35 21.39 -26.16
CA ILE A 328 17.86 22.17 -25.04
C ILE A 328 18.66 21.22 -24.15
N THR A 329 19.87 21.62 -23.74
CA THR A 329 20.73 20.76 -22.91
C THR A 329 21.08 21.46 -21.61
N PRO A 330 20.27 21.32 -20.55
CA PRO A 330 20.66 21.72 -19.21
C PRO A 330 21.91 20.98 -18.78
N GLU A 331 22.78 21.71 -18.07
CA GLU A 331 24.02 21.19 -17.51
C GLU A 331 24.01 21.49 -16.02
N VAL A 332 24.02 20.43 -15.21
CA VAL A 332 23.88 20.51 -13.75
C VAL A 332 25.10 19.86 -13.12
N SER A 333 25.71 20.52 -12.14
CA SER A 333 26.79 19.96 -11.33
C SER A 333 26.36 19.85 -9.87
N LYS A 334 26.61 18.69 -9.27
CA LYS A 334 26.40 18.45 -7.85
C LYS A 334 27.71 17.98 -7.20
N LYS A 335 27.99 18.53 -6.02
CA LYS A 335 29.08 18.10 -5.16
C LYS A 335 28.58 18.03 -3.72
N THR A 336 28.69 16.87 -3.10
CA THR A 336 28.45 16.67 -1.67
C THR A 336 29.82 16.66 -0.96
N CYS A 337 29.96 17.46 0.11
CA CYS A 337 31.22 17.66 0.83
C CYS A 337 31.28 16.91 2.15
#